data_AF-A0A170PSN5-F1
#
_entry.id   AF-A0A170PSN5-F1
#
_cell.length_a   1.000
_cell.length_b   1.000
_cell.length_c   1.000
_cell.angle_alpha   90.00
_cell.angle_beta   90.00
_cell.angle_gamma   90.00
#
_symmetry.space_group_name_H-M   'P 1'
#
loop_
_entity.id
_entity.type
_entity.pdbx_description
1 polymer ?
#
loop_
_entity_poly.entity_id
_entity_poly.type
_entity_poly.pdbx_seq_one_letter_code
_entity_poly.pdbx_strand_id
1 'polypeptide(L)' 'MDKNRIRIEKQETAARLDTIYEQIKNYPTPIAGCDEQFNFLLTERHRLWEMIEQR' A
#
# COMPACT_ATOMS: atom_id res chain seq x y z
N MET A 1 23.38 5.49 7.10
CA MET A 1 22.52 4.76 6.14
C MET A 1 22.82 5.28 4.74
N ASP A 2 22.99 4.39 3.77
CA ASP A 2 23.28 4.77 2.37
C ASP A 2 22.06 5.49 1.76
N LYS A 3 22.27 6.70 1.24
CA LYS A 3 21.22 7.52 0.61
C LYS A 3 20.61 6.81 -0.61
N ASN A 4 21.40 6.02 -1.33
CA ASN A 4 20.89 5.27 -2.48
C ASN A 4 19.94 4.15 -2.04
N ARG A 5 20.28 3.45 -0.95
CA ARG A 5 19.42 2.44 -0.35
C ARG A 5 18.06 3.00 0.09
N ILE A 6 18.05 4.14 0.78
CA ILE A 6 16.80 4.80 1.20
C ILE A 6 15.93 5.18 0.00
N ARG A 7 16.54 5.63 -1.10
CA ARG A 7 15.81 5.97 -2.33
C ARG A 7 15.18 4.74 -2.97
N ILE A 8 15.92 3.63 -3.05
CA ILE A 8 15.41 2.36 -3.59
C ILE A 8 14.25 1.85 -2.75
N GLU A 9 14.40 1.81 -1.42
CA GLU A 9 13.34 1.38 -0.50
C GLU A 9 12.07 2.24 -0.65
N LYS A 10 12.21 3.55 -0.83
CA LYS A 10 11.06 4.44 -1.09
C LYS A 10 10.40 4.16 -2.44
N GLN A 11 11.17 3.93 -3.49
CA GLN A 11 10.65 3.63 -4.82
C GLN A 11 9.92 2.27 -4.85
N GLU A 12 10.46 1.26 -4.16
CA GLU A 12 9.80 -0.04 -4.01
C GLU A 12 8.49 0.08 -3.21
N THR A 13 8.48 0.87 -2.15
CA THR A 13 7.28 1.13 -1.34
C THR A 13 6.20 1.83 -2.17
N ALA A 14 6.58 2.81 -3.00
CA ALA A 14 5.66 3.50 -3.91
C ALA A 14 5.08 2.56 -4.97
N ALA A 15 5.90 1.72 -5.61
CA ALA A 15 5.43 0.75 -6.60
C ALA A 15 4.45 -0.28 -6.00
N ARG A 16 4.68 -0.71 -4.75
CA ARG A 16 3.74 -1.57 -4.01
C ARG A 16 2.44 -0.85 -3.72
N LEU A 17 2.49 0.42 -3.31
CA LEU A 17 1.31 1.22 -3.04
C LEU A 17 0.45 1.39 -4.30
N ASP A 18 1.06 1.64 -5.46
CA ASP A 18 0.35 1.70 -6.76
C ASP A 18 -0.35 0.38 -7.09
N THR A 19 0.33 -0.75 -6.83
CA THR A 19 -0.25 -2.09 -7.04
C THR A 19 -1.46 -2.34 -6.13
N ILE A 20 -1.45 -1.84 -4.89
CA ILE A 20 -2.60 -1.94 -3.99
C ILE A 20 -3.75 -1.04 -4.44
N TYR A 21 -3.45 0.17 -4.91
CA TYR A 21 -4.48 1.06 -5.46
C TYR A 21 -5.21 0.42 -6.65
N GLU A 22 -4.48 -0.21 -7.57
CA GLU A 22 -5.11 -0.92 -8.70
C GLU A 22 -5.90 -2.15 -8.25
N GLN A 23 -5.44 -2.89 -7.23
CA GLN A 23 -6.22 -4.00 -6.66
C GLN A 23 -7.53 -3.51 -6.05
N ILE A 24 -7.52 -2.44 -5.26
CA ILE A 24 -8.72 -1.86 -4.63
C ILE A 24 -9.68 -1.34 -5.70
N LYS A 25 -9.17 -0.65 -6.72
CA LYS A 25 -9.97 -0.06 -7.81
C LYS A 25 -10.68 -1.12 -8.64
N ASN A 26 -10.03 -2.26 -8.87
CA ASN A 26 -10.58 -3.37 -9.65
C ASN A 26 -11.24 -4.44 -8.75
N TYR A 27 -11.37 -4.19 -7.45
CA TYR A 27 -11.95 -5.13 -6.51
C TYR A 27 -13.47 -5.21 -6.71
N PRO A 28 -14.10 -6.40 -6.72
CA PRO A 28 -15.55 -6.50 -6.72
C PRO A 28 -16.14 -5.81 -5.49
N THR A 29 -17.42 -5.40 -5.52
CA THR A 29 -18.03 -4.70 -4.37
C THR A 29 -17.86 -5.52 -3.08
N PRO A 30 -17.11 -5.01 -2.07
CA PRO A 30 -16.79 -5.79 -0.88
C PRO A 30 -17.97 -5.84 0.07
N ILE A 31 -18.07 -6.94 0.82
CA ILE A 31 -19.00 -7.03 1.95
C ILE A 31 -18.34 -6.32 3.14
N ALA A 32 -18.84 -5.13 3.47
CA ALA A 32 -18.29 -4.29 4.53
C ALA A 32 -18.16 -5.09 5.84
N GLY A 33 -16.95 -5.09 6.42
CA GLY A 33 -16.67 -5.74 7.70
C GLY A 33 -16.54 -7.27 7.68
N CYS A 34 -16.78 -7.94 6.54
CA CYS A 34 -16.64 -9.39 6.40
C CYS A 34 -15.62 -9.81 5.33
N ASP A 35 -15.23 -8.88 4.46
CA ASP A 35 -14.23 -9.11 3.42
C ASP A 35 -12.82 -8.88 3.96
N GLU A 36 -12.26 -9.91 4.58
CA GLU A 36 -10.91 -9.88 5.18
C GLU A 36 -9.84 -9.46 4.17
N GLN A 37 -9.98 -9.87 2.91
CA GLN A 37 -9.04 -9.53 1.86
C GLN A 37 -9.12 -8.04 1.50
N PHE A 38 -10.32 -7.47 1.35
CA PHE A 38 -10.45 -6.03 1.14
C PHE A 38 -9.96 -5.21 2.34
N ASN A 39 -10.26 -5.67 3.57
CA ASN A 39 -9.77 -5.03 4.80
C ASN A 39 -8.23 -5.06 4.89
N PHE A 40 -7.60 -6.15 4.46
CA PHE A 40 -6.16 -6.26 4.35
C PHE A 40 -5.60 -5.24 3.36
N LEU A 41 -6.19 -5.11 2.17
CA LEU A 41 -5.77 -4.12 1.16
C LEU A 41 -5.83 -2.68 1.70
N LEU A 42 -6.89 -2.33 2.44
CA LEU A 42 -7.02 -1.02 3.06
C LEU A 42 -5.95 -0.76 4.13
N THR A 43 -5.67 -1.78 4.96
CA THR A 43 -4.66 -1.71 6.02
C THR A 43 -3.27 -1.56 5.43
N GLU A 44 -2.94 -2.37 4.43
CA GLU A 44 -1.62 -2.34 3.80
C GLU A 44 -1.41 -1.05 2.99
N ARG A 45 -2.44 -0.53 2.32
CA ARG A 45 -2.41 0.80 1.70
C ARG A 45 -2.03 1.88 2.72
N HIS A 46 -2.67 1.86 3.90
CA HIS A 46 -2.40 2.84 4.94
C HIS A 46 -0.96 2.73 5.45
N ARG A 47 -0.51 1.50 5.74
CA ARG A 47 0.87 1.22 6.19
C ARG A 47 1.92 1.74 5.20
N LEU A 48 1.78 1.43 3.91
CA LEU A 48 2.73 1.86 2.89
C LEU A 48 2.70 3.38 2.67
N TRP A 49 1.53 3.99 2.77
CA TRP A 49 1.41 5.45 2.71
C TRP A 49 2.15 6.12 3.86
N GLU A 50 1.98 5.64 5.10
CA GLU A 50 2.71 6.17 6.26
C GLU A 50 4.22 6.00 6.13
N MET A 51 4.70 4.90 5.55
CA MET A 51 6.12 4.66 5.28
C MET A 51 6.71 5.68 4.28
N ILE A 52 5.89 6.23 3.39
CA ILE A 52 6.30 7.24 2.42
C ILE A 52 6.22 8.66 3.01
N GLU A 53 5.19 8.93 3.82
CA GLU A 53 4.84 10.27 4.34
C GLU A 53 5.58 10.65 5.63
N GLN A 54 5.96 9.71 6.50
CA GLN A 54 6.62 10.03 7.78
C GLN A 54 8.11 10.42 7.65
N ARG A 55 8.42 11.50 6.90
CA ARG A 55 9.69 12.22 7.03
C ARG A 55 9.53 13.73 7.06
#